data_AF-A0A396JNT0-F1
#
_entry.id   AF-A0A396JNT0-F1
#
_cell.length_a   1.000
_cell.length_b   1.000
_cell.length_c   1.000
_cell.angle_alpha   90.00
_cell.angle_beta   90.00
_cell.angle_gamma   90.00
#
_symmetry.space_group_name_H-M   'P 1'
#
loop_
_entity.id
_entity.type
_entity.pdbx_description
1 polymer ?
#
loop_
_entity_poly.entity_id
_entity_poly.type
_entity_poly.pdbx_seq_one_letter_code
_entity_poly.pdbx_strand_id
1 'polypeptide(L)'
;MVLLEIFALLAILVLVFLLKLIFSWWISPIQRNHKLQTCGFQGPTPNFPFGNIQEMKKKNSVDSSSGSSKLTHDIHSTVFPYFSRWQNSYG
;
A
#
# COMPACT_ATOMS: atom_id res chain seq x y z
N MET A 1 21.47 -23.56 34.54
CA MET A 1 20.10 -23.19 34.90
C MET A 1 19.80 -21.76 34.48
N VAL A 2 20.41 -20.73 35.10
CA VAL A 2 20.16 -19.30 34.79
C VAL A 2 20.36 -18.93 33.31
N LEU A 3 21.41 -19.44 32.65
CA LEU A 3 21.68 -19.14 31.24
C LEU A 3 20.57 -19.66 30.30
N LEU A 4 20.00 -20.83 30.60
CA LEU A 4 18.90 -21.42 29.83
C LEU A 4 17.62 -20.58 29.96
N GLU A 5 17.33 -20.11 31.19
CA GLU A 5 16.20 -19.20 31.46
C GLU A 5 16.32 -17.91 30.65
N ILE A 6 17.52 -17.31 30.59
CA ILE A 6 17.76 -16.08 29.82
C ILE A 6 17.52 -16.32 28.33
N PHE A 7 18.02 -17.43 27.77
CA PHE A 7 17.76 -17.78 26.36
C PHE A 7 16.29 -18.01 26.08
N ALA A 8 15.56 -18.68 26.98
CA ALA A 8 14.13 -18.89 26.85
C ALA A 8 13.35 -17.56 26.83
N LEU A 9 13.65 -16.64 27.75
CA LEU A 9 13.04 -15.31 27.79
C LEU A 9 13.32 -14.51 26.52
N LEU A 10 14.56 -14.57 26.01
CA LEU A 10 14.94 -13.87 24.78
C LEU A 10 14.22 -14.44 23.56
N ALA A 11 14.08 -15.77 23.47
CA ALA A 11 13.31 -16.43 22.42
C ALA A 11 11.83 -16.04 22.46
N ILE A 12 11.21 -15.98 23.66
CA ILE A 12 9.83 -15.51 23.82
C ILE A 12 9.68 -14.07 23.38
N LEU A 13 10.61 -13.19 23.75
CA LEU A 13 10.57 -11.78 23.35
C LEU A 13 10.65 -11.63 21.82
N VAL A 14 11.56 -12.36 21.17
CA VAL A 14 11.69 -12.38 19.71
C VAL A 14 10.40 -12.90 19.07
N LEU A 15 9.82 -13.98 19.60
CA LEU A 15 8.56 -14.53 19.09
C LEU A 15 7.42 -13.50 19.18
N VAL A 16 7.25 -12.85 20.32
CA VAL A 16 6.23 -11.80 20.52
C VAL A 16 6.44 -10.64 19.55
N PHE A 17 7.70 -10.23 19.35
CA PHE A 17 8.04 -9.18 18.39
C PHE A 17 7.67 -9.57 16.95
N LEU A 18 7.99 -10.78 16.52
CA LEU A 18 7.63 -11.28 15.19
C LEU A 18 6.10 -11.36 15.00
N LEU A 19 5.36 -11.82 16.02
CA LEU A 19 3.89 -11.85 15.98
C LEU A 19 3.30 -10.43 15.85
N LYS A 20 3.87 -9.45 16.56
CA LYS A 20 3.46 -8.04 16.45
C LYS A 20 3.74 -7.49 15.05
N LEU A 21 4.89 -7.82 14.46
CA LEU A 21 5.22 -7.41 13.10
C LEU A 21 4.25 -8.02 12.08
N ILE A 22 3.99 -9.33 12.15
CA ILE A 22 3.02 -10.01 11.27
C ILE A 22 1.64 -9.38 11.40
N PHE A 23 1.19 -9.12 12.63
CA PHE A 23 -0.10 -8.48 12.88
C PHE A 23 -0.17 -7.07 12.28
N SER A 24 0.86 -6.25 12.50
CA SER A 24 0.91 -4.89 11.97
C SER A 24 1.04 -4.84 10.45
N TRP A 25 1.79 -5.77 9.85
CA TRP A 25 2.15 -5.73 8.44
C TRP A 25 1.18 -6.47 7.53
N TRP A 26 0.46 -7.47 8.07
CA TRP A 26 -0.46 -8.29 7.29
C TRP A 26 -1.92 -8.15 7.75
N ILE A 27 -2.19 -8.35 9.03
CA ILE A 27 -3.58 -8.39 9.53
C ILE A 27 -4.21 -6.99 9.54
N SER A 28 -3.53 -6.00 10.11
CA SER A 28 -4.03 -4.62 10.20
C SER A 28 -4.42 -3.99 8.85
N PRO A 29 -3.58 -4.04 7.79
CA PRO A 29 -3.92 -3.41 6.52
C PRO A 29 -5.10 -4.11 5.82
N ILE A 30 -5.21 -5.43 5.90
CA ILE A 30 -6.33 -6.19 5.33
C ILE A 30 -7.63 -5.80 6.03
N GLN A 31 -7.63 -5.74 7.37
CA GLN A 31 -8.81 -5.34 8.14
C GLN A 31 -9.25 -3.90 7.80
N ARG A 32 -8.29 -2.97 7.69
CA ARG A 32 -8.59 -1.58 7.31
C ARG A 32 -9.18 -1.51 5.90
N ASN A 33 -8.62 -2.25 4.95
CA ASN A 33 -9.13 -2.30 3.59
C ASN A 33 -10.55 -2.86 3.53
N HIS A 34 -10.84 -3.93 4.27
CA HIS A 34 -12.17 -4.51 4.32
C HIS A 34 -13.21 -3.54 4.91
N LYS A 35 -12.84 -2.78 5.96
CA LYS A 35 -13.69 -1.72 6.52
C LYS A 35 -13.97 -0.60 5.51
N LEU A 36 -12.96 -0.18 4.75
CA LEU A 36 -13.13 0.83 3.70
C LEU A 36 -14.08 0.35 2.60
N GLN A 37 -13.92 -0.90 2.16
CA GLN A 37 -14.80 -1.52 1.16
C GLN A 37 -16.26 -1.58 1.64
N THR A 38 -16.51 -1.89 2.92
CA THR A 38 -17.87 -1.86 3.48
C THR A 38 -18.48 -0.46 3.54
N CYS A 39 -17.66 0.59 3.57
CA CYS A 39 -18.13 1.98 3.51
C CYS A 39 -18.34 2.49 2.07
N GLY A 40 -18.18 1.65 1.05
CA GLY A 40 -18.28 2.03 -0.36
C GLY A 40 -16.98 2.60 -0.95
N PHE A 41 -15.89 2.65 -0.18
CA PHE A 41 -14.58 3.01 -0.71
C PHE A 41 -13.93 1.77 -1.33
N GLN A 42 -14.12 1.59 -2.64
CA GLN A 42 -13.32 0.66 -3.41
C GLN A 42 -11.92 1.22 -3.63
N GLY A 43 -10.94 0.31 -3.64
CA GLY A 43 -9.55 0.69 -3.70
C GLY A 43 -8.65 -0.50 -4.01
N PRO A 44 -7.38 -0.24 -4.33
CA PRO A 44 -6.41 -1.26 -4.65
C PRO A 44 -6.12 -2.16 -3.45
N THR A 45 -5.75 -3.40 -3.73
CA THR A 45 -5.35 -4.35 -2.69
C THR A 45 -4.19 -3.77 -1.86
N PRO A 46 -4.27 -3.81 -0.52
CA PRO A 46 -3.20 -3.32 0.33
C PRO A 46 -1.92 -4.11 0.10
N ASN A 47 -0.84 -3.42 -0.25
CA ASN A 47 0.49 -4.00 -0.42
C ASN A 47 1.43 -3.47 0.66
N PHE A 48 2.13 -4.36 1.37
CA PHE A 48 3.15 -3.98 2.37
C PHE A 48 4.56 -4.29 1.82
N PRO A 49 5.62 -3.52 2.18
CA PRO A 49 5.63 -2.29 3.00
C PRO A 49 5.33 -1.01 2.23
N PHE A 50 5.55 -1.02 0.91
CA PHE A 50 5.57 0.22 0.12
C PHE A 50 4.21 0.64 -0.44
N GLY A 51 3.14 -0.13 -0.21
CA GLY A 51 1.82 0.23 -0.72
C GLY A 51 1.83 0.41 -2.23
N ASN A 52 1.14 1.45 -2.67
CA ASN A 52 1.03 1.84 -4.06
C ASN A 52 2.23 2.67 -4.57
N ILE A 53 3.26 2.92 -3.76
CA ILE A 53 4.39 3.76 -4.15
C ILE A 53 5.12 3.18 -5.38
N GLN A 54 5.24 1.86 -5.48
CA GLN A 54 5.85 1.22 -6.66
C GLN A 54 5.00 1.42 -7.92
N GLU A 55 3.67 1.39 -7.79
CA GLU A 55 2.75 1.65 -8.90
C GLU A 55 2.84 3.11 -9.37
N MET A 56 2.89 4.05 -8.41
CA MET A 56 3.09 5.47 -8.68
C MET A 56 4.41 5.75 -9.41
N LYS A 57 5.49 5.05 -9.02
CA LYS A 57 6.81 5.19 -9.65
C LYS A 57 6.89 4.56 -11.04
N LYS A 58 6.21 3.42 -11.27
CA LYS A 58 6.33 2.65 -12.51
C LYS A 58 5.75 3.36 -13.74
N LYS A 59 4.94 4.41 -13.55
CA LYS A 59 4.06 4.92 -14.63
C LYS A 59 4.50 6.20 -15.34
N ASN A 60 5.65 6.77 -15.01
CA ASN A 60 6.15 7.95 -15.71
C ASN A 60 6.85 7.61 -17.05
N SER A 61 7.22 6.35 -17.31
CA SER A 61 7.98 5.98 -18.51
C SER A 61 7.13 5.61 -19.73
N VAL A 62 5.90 5.11 -19.53
CA VAL A 62 5.06 4.60 -20.64
C VAL A 62 4.14 5.69 -21.21
N ASP A 63 3.57 6.54 -20.35
CA ASP A 63 2.62 7.58 -20.78
C ASP A 63 3.30 8.82 -21.40
N SER A 64 4.63 8.98 -21.21
CA SER A 64 5.41 10.06 -21.80
C SER A 64 5.52 10.01 -23.33
N SER A 65 5.04 8.94 -23.97
CA SER A 65 5.02 8.77 -25.43
C SER A 65 3.70 9.19 -26.10
N SER A 66 2.67 9.52 -25.33
CA SER A 66 1.39 10.02 -25.85
C SER A 66 1.40 11.55 -25.89
N GLY A 67 2.29 12.10 -26.70
CA GLY A 67 2.25 13.51 -27.09
C GLY A 67 1.02 13.78 -27.95
N SER A 68 -0.09 14.15 -27.34
CA SER A 68 -1.13 14.93 -28.01
C SER A 68 -1.75 15.85 -26.97
N SER A 69 -1.25 17.08 -26.94
CA SER A 69 -1.86 18.21 -26.26
C SER A 69 -3.21 18.52 -26.91
N LYS A 70 -4.23 17.69 -26.65
CA LYS A 70 -5.61 18.15 -26.72
C LYS A 70 -5.80 19.01 -25.47
N LEU A 71 -5.92 20.31 -25.69
CA LEU A 71 -6.23 21.32 -24.69
C LEU A 71 -7.65 21.03 -24.16
N THR A 72 -7.76 20.03 -23.29
CA THR A 72 -8.98 19.68 -22.57
C THR A 72 -9.02 20.49 -21.28
N HIS A 73 -10.22 20.83 -20.81
CA HIS A 73 -10.43 21.56 -19.56
C HIS A 73 -10.00 20.76 -18.30
N ASP A 74 -9.53 19.52 -18.48
CA ASP A 74 -9.06 18.64 -17.43
C ASP A 74 -7.53 18.72 -17.31
N ILE A 75 -7.07 19.76 -16.62
CA ILE A 75 -5.66 19.96 -16.26
C ILE A 75 -5.21 18.89 -15.25
N HIS A 76 -6.15 18.32 -14.49
CA HIS A 76 -5.85 17.43 -13.36
C HIS A 76 -5.24 16.10 -13.83
N SER A 77 -5.75 15.52 -14.92
CA SER A 77 -5.17 14.31 -15.53
C SER A 77 -3.75 14.51 -16.07
N THR A 78 -3.38 15.75 -16.42
CA THR A 78 -2.03 16.09 -16.89
C THR A 78 -1.04 16.25 -15.73
N VAL A 79 -1.44 16.91 -14.65
CA VAL A 79 -0.57 17.16 -13.49
C VAL A 79 -0.46 15.93 -12.58
N PHE A 80 -1.55 15.16 -12.44
CA PHE A 80 -1.62 13.96 -11.60
C PHE A 80 -2.17 12.74 -12.35
N PRO A 81 -1.43 12.23 -13.36
CA PRO A 81 -1.88 11.13 -14.23
C PRO A 81 -2.14 9.83 -13.47
N TYR A 82 -1.40 9.59 -12.39
CA TYR A 82 -1.64 8.45 -11.51
C TYR A 82 -3.01 8.52 -10.84
N PHE A 83 -3.36 9.66 -10.25
CA PHE A 83 -4.60 9.81 -9.50
C PHE A 83 -5.83 9.76 -10.42
N SER A 84 -5.76 10.43 -11.57
CA SER A 84 -6.84 10.38 -12.58
C SER A 84 -7.15 8.94 -13.01
N ARG A 85 -6.11 8.13 -13.22
CA ARG A 85 -6.29 6.71 -13.54
C ARG A 85 -6.84 5.89 -12.37
N TRP A 86 -6.36 6.16 -11.16
CA TRP A 86 -6.82 5.49 -9.95
C TRP A 86 -8.32 5.75 -9.73
N GLN A 87 -8.73 7.01 -9.84
CA GLN A 87 -10.13 7.43 -9.79
C GLN A 87 -10.98 6.73 -10.85
N ASN A 88 -10.52 6.69 -12.11
CA ASN A 88 -11.23 5.96 -13.18
C ASN A 88 -11.36 4.46 -12.92
N SER A 89 -10.49 3.87 -12.10
CA SER A 89 -10.49 2.43 -11.81
C SER A 89 -11.32 2.06 -10.57
N TYR A 90 -11.44 2.97 -9.61
CA TYR A 90 -12.02 2.68 -8.29
C TYR A 90 -13.19 3.59 -7.89
N GLY A 91 -13.44 4.68 -8.62
CA GLY A 91 -14.49 5.67 -8.33
C GLY A 91 -13.94 7.03 -7.92
#